data_AF-A0A499UVH3-F1
#
_entry.id   AF-A0A499UVH3-F1
#
_cell.length_a   1.000
_cell.length_b   1.000
_cell.length_c   1.000
_cell.angle_alpha   90.00
_cell.angle_beta   90.00
_cell.angle_gamma   90.00
#
_symmetry.space_group_name_H-M   'P 1'
#
loop_
_entity.id
_entity.type
_entity.pdbx_description
1 polymer ?
#
loop_
_entity_poly.entity_id
_entity_poly.type
_entity_poly.pdbx_seq_one_letter_code
_entity_poly.pdbx_strand_id
1 'polypeptide(L)'
;MAAVRSAAEADFRVLLHADPAPHRLGANVGVDPADVLAQADGVVLPCTGGEAARSAVLPPFVPHRTERTVLAANFTVVAGMGGSPATLAQDAAHAVELGADELRLYHAGLASDQDLAAVRTALAELS
;
A
#
# COMPACT_ATOMS: atom_id res chain seq x y z
N MET A 1 -3.27 -7.64 18.89
CA MET A 1 -3.09 -6.16 18.94
C MET A 1 -3.52 -5.51 20.27
N ALA A 2 -3.79 -6.26 21.36
CA ALA A 2 -4.37 -5.69 22.59
C ALA A 2 -3.52 -4.59 23.27
N ALA A 3 -2.20 -4.78 23.34
CA ALA A 3 -1.30 -3.82 23.99
C ALA A 3 -1.28 -2.44 23.27
N VAL A 4 -1.29 -2.44 21.94
CA VAL A 4 -1.37 -1.19 21.15
C VAL A 4 -2.73 -0.53 21.38
N ARG A 5 -3.82 -1.31 21.29
CA ARG A 5 -5.17 -0.79 21.48
C ARG A 5 -5.42 -0.26 22.89
N SER A 6 -4.72 -0.75 23.91
CA SER A 6 -4.84 -0.21 25.28
C SER A 6 -4.12 1.11 25.51
N ALA A 7 -3.11 1.42 24.68
CA ALA A 7 -2.28 2.61 24.84
C ALA A 7 -2.66 3.73 23.84
N ALA A 8 -3.39 3.38 22.78
CA ALA A 8 -3.68 4.29 21.68
C ALA A 8 -5.00 5.04 21.89
N GLU A 9 -5.11 6.21 21.26
CA GLU A 9 -6.36 6.96 21.16
C GLU A 9 -7.40 6.19 20.32
N ALA A 10 -8.67 6.53 20.49
CA ALA A 10 -9.79 5.80 19.88
C ALA A 10 -9.71 5.70 18.34
N ASP A 11 -9.14 6.72 17.69
CA ASP A 11 -9.04 6.81 16.23
C ASP A 11 -7.72 6.27 15.67
N PHE A 12 -6.86 5.68 16.51
CA PHE A 12 -5.59 5.11 16.08
C PHE A 12 -5.80 3.86 15.23
N ARG A 13 -5.39 3.92 13.96
CA ARG A 13 -5.46 2.81 13.01
C ARG A 13 -4.19 1.97 13.04
N VAL A 14 -4.36 0.66 13.18
CA VAL A 14 -3.29 -0.33 13.05
C VAL A 14 -3.34 -0.93 11.65
N LEU A 15 -2.32 -0.65 10.84
CA LEU A 15 -2.14 -1.26 9.52
C LEU A 15 -0.97 -2.22 9.52
N LEU A 16 -1.10 -3.33 8.78
CA LEU A 16 -0.05 -4.35 8.67
C LEU A 16 0.46 -4.48 7.23
N HIS A 17 1.76 -4.60 7.07
CA HIS A 17 2.33 -5.04 5.80
C HIS A 17 1.92 -6.48 5.49
N ALA A 18 1.40 -6.72 4.30
CA ALA A 18 0.79 -7.98 3.93
C ALA A 18 1.00 -8.30 2.45
N ASP A 19 0.99 -9.59 2.12
CA ASP A 19 0.83 -10.12 0.77
C ASP A 19 -0.17 -11.28 0.84
N PRO A 20 -1.13 -11.42 -0.11
CA PRO A 20 -2.11 -12.50 -0.05
C PRO A 20 -1.51 -13.86 -0.42
N ALA A 21 -0.30 -13.91 -0.97
CA ALA A 21 0.35 -15.15 -1.36
C ALA A 21 1.09 -15.78 -0.16
N PRO A 22 0.73 -17.01 0.29
CA PRO A 22 1.22 -17.59 1.54
C PRO A 22 2.73 -17.91 1.54
N HIS A 23 3.35 -17.97 0.36
CA HIS A 23 4.78 -18.25 0.22
C HIS A 23 5.66 -17.00 0.37
N ARG A 24 5.07 -15.82 0.56
CA ARG A 24 5.80 -14.56 0.68
C ARG A 24 6.37 -14.39 2.08
N LEU A 25 7.60 -13.88 2.12
CA LEU A 25 8.40 -13.71 3.34
C LEU A 25 8.93 -12.27 3.41
N GLY A 26 9.47 -11.89 4.57
CA GLY A 26 10.10 -10.59 4.78
C GLY A 26 9.10 -9.51 5.20
N ALA A 27 9.25 -8.29 4.65
CA ALA A 27 8.47 -7.13 5.09
C ALA A 27 6.97 -7.27 4.81
N ASN A 28 6.58 -7.87 3.67
CA ASN A 28 5.19 -8.18 3.34
C ASN A 28 5.03 -9.70 3.37
N VAL A 29 4.76 -10.25 4.55
CA VAL A 29 4.59 -11.69 4.75
C VAL A 29 3.25 -12.15 4.17
N GLY A 30 3.21 -13.39 3.68
CA GLY A 30 2.01 -14.06 3.23
C GLY A 30 0.97 -14.20 4.35
N VAL A 31 -0.25 -13.71 4.13
CA VAL A 31 -1.36 -13.80 5.09
C VAL A 31 -2.66 -14.18 4.39
N ASP A 32 -3.58 -14.79 5.13
CA ASP A 32 -4.97 -14.89 4.70
C ASP A 32 -5.65 -13.50 4.81
N PRO A 33 -6.28 -12.98 3.74
CA PRO A 33 -6.91 -11.66 3.75
C PRO A 33 -8.02 -11.48 4.80
N ALA A 34 -8.82 -12.51 5.05
CA ALA A 34 -9.90 -12.44 6.04
C ALA A 34 -9.33 -12.40 7.46
N ASP A 35 -8.36 -13.28 7.75
CA ASP A 35 -7.77 -13.40 9.08
C ASP A 35 -7.02 -12.13 9.50
N VAL A 36 -6.28 -11.51 8.58
CA VAL A 36 -5.53 -10.28 8.90
C VAL A 36 -6.46 -9.09 9.10
N LEU A 37 -7.50 -8.94 8.28
CA LEU A 37 -8.48 -7.85 8.39
C LEU A 37 -9.45 -8.04 9.57
N ALA A 38 -9.58 -9.24 10.11
CA ALA A 38 -10.26 -9.46 11.38
C ALA A 38 -9.50 -8.88 12.59
N GLN A 39 -8.20 -8.60 12.46
CA GLN A 39 -7.35 -8.13 13.56
C GLN A 39 -6.82 -6.71 13.40
N ALA A 40 -6.56 -6.29 12.17
CA ALA A 40 -6.02 -4.98 11.81
C ALA A 40 -7.10 -4.08 11.20
N ASP A 41 -6.91 -2.77 11.31
CA ASP A 41 -7.82 -1.78 10.72
C ASP A 41 -7.55 -1.61 9.20
N GLY A 42 -6.54 -2.29 8.68
CA GLY A 42 -6.21 -2.35 7.27
C GLY A 42 -4.83 -2.94 6.99
N VAL A 43 -4.42 -2.88 5.74
CA VAL A 43 -3.16 -3.45 5.26
C VAL A 43 -2.39 -2.50 4.36
N VAL A 44 -1.07 -2.63 4.35
CA VAL A 44 -0.15 -1.97 3.43
C VAL A 44 0.34 -3.01 2.43
N LEU A 45 0.01 -2.82 1.14
CA LEU A 45 0.19 -3.82 0.10
C LEU A 45 1.28 -3.41 -0.90
N PRO A 46 2.22 -4.31 -1.27
CA PRO A 46 3.34 -3.98 -2.15
C PRO A 46 2.86 -3.80 -3.60
N CYS A 47 2.59 -2.55 -3.98
CA CYS A 47 2.04 -2.18 -5.29
C CYS A 47 3.11 -1.74 -6.31
N THR A 48 4.39 -1.83 -5.91
CA THR A 48 5.54 -1.51 -6.77
C THR A 48 5.72 -2.57 -7.86
N GLY A 49 6.12 -2.13 -9.05
CA GLY A 49 6.28 -2.96 -10.24
C GLY A 49 5.19 -2.67 -11.29
N GLY A 50 5.00 -3.61 -12.22
CA GLY A 50 3.96 -3.47 -13.24
C GLY A 50 2.54 -3.75 -12.71
N GLU A 51 1.55 -3.54 -13.57
CA GLU A 51 0.12 -3.74 -13.27
C GLU A 51 -0.18 -5.11 -12.65
N ALA A 52 0.43 -6.18 -13.16
CA ALA A 52 0.24 -7.53 -12.64
C ALA A 52 0.60 -7.68 -11.15
N ALA A 53 1.58 -6.91 -10.65
CA ALA A 53 1.91 -6.92 -9.23
C ALA A 53 0.74 -6.38 -8.40
N ARG A 54 0.17 -5.23 -8.81
CA ARG A 54 -1.00 -4.61 -8.14
C ARG A 54 -2.24 -5.49 -8.21
N SER A 55 -2.55 -6.03 -9.39
CA SER A 55 -3.71 -6.90 -9.60
C SER A 55 -3.60 -8.22 -8.83
N ALA A 56 -2.39 -8.66 -8.48
CA ALA A 56 -2.20 -9.84 -7.64
C ALA A 56 -2.38 -9.55 -6.15
N VAL A 57 -2.12 -8.32 -5.68
CA VAL A 57 -2.11 -8.03 -4.23
C VAL A 57 -3.35 -7.31 -3.70
N LEU A 58 -3.98 -6.43 -4.49
CA LEU A 58 -5.13 -5.63 -4.01
C LEU A 58 -6.47 -6.39 -4.01
N PRO A 59 -6.92 -7.00 -5.14
CA PRO A 59 -8.24 -7.62 -5.22
C PRO A 59 -8.54 -8.68 -4.15
N PRO A 60 -7.58 -9.53 -3.70
CA PRO A 60 -7.86 -10.53 -2.67
C PRO A 60 -8.37 -9.97 -1.35
N PHE A 61 -8.10 -8.71 -1.02
CA PHE A 61 -8.55 -8.09 0.24
C PHE A 61 -9.93 -7.43 0.12
N VAL A 62 -10.36 -7.06 -1.10
CA VAL A 62 -11.60 -6.30 -1.34
C VAL A 62 -12.85 -6.97 -0.73
N PRO A 63 -13.08 -8.29 -0.89
CA PRO A 63 -14.27 -8.94 -0.33
C PRO A 63 -14.35 -8.95 1.20
N HIS A 64 -13.25 -8.69 1.89
CA HIS A 64 -13.13 -8.78 3.34
C HIS A 64 -13.12 -7.41 4.02
N ARG A 65 -13.27 -6.34 3.24
CA ARG A 65 -13.29 -4.97 3.74
C ARG A 65 -14.57 -4.69 4.53
N THR A 66 -14.43 -3.87 5.56
CA THR A 66 -15.52 -3.15 6.22
C THR A 66 -15.44 -1.68 5.84
N GLU A 67 -16.44 -0.88 6.24
CA GLU A 67 -16.43 0.58 6.07
C GLU A 67 -15.21 1.27 6.70
N ARG A 68 -14.57 0.62 7.67
CA ARG A 68 -13.38 1.15 8.38
C ARG A 68 -12.06 0.59 7.83
N THR A 69 -12.11 -0.35 6.89
CA THR A 69 -10.91 -1.02 6.37
C THR A 69 -10.17 -0.14 5.38
N VAL A 70 -8.87 0.01 5.62
CA VAL A 70 -7.93 0.71 4.74
C VAL A 70 -7.11 -0.29 3.93
N LEU A 71 -7.15 -0.19 2.60
CA LEU A 71 -6.16 -0.82 1.73
C LEU A 71 -5.18 0.24 1.23
N ALA A 72 -3.97 0.27 1.80
CA ALA A 72 -2.94 1.23 1.43
C ALA A 72 -2.01 0.66 0.35
N ALA A 73 -2.03 1.26 -0.84
CA ALA A 73 -1.15 0.91 -1.94
C ALA A 73 0.25 1.51 -1.72
N ASN A 74 1.25 0.64 -1.59
CA ASN A 74 2.62 1.04 -1.31
C ASN A 74 3.50 1.06 -2.57
N PHE A 75 4.02 2.23 -2.91
CA PHE A 75 4.87 2.45 -4.07
C PHE A 75 6.26 2.92 -3.65
N THR A 76 7.30 2.16 -4.01
CA THR A 76 8.67 2.66 -4.01
C THR A 76 8.77 3.73 -5.09
N VAL A 77 9.20 4.93 -4.70
CA VAL A 77 9.33 6.08 -5.61
C VAL A 77 10.77 6.39 -6.01
N VAL A 78 11.73 5.59 -5.53
CA VAL A 78 13.14 5.72 -5.88
C VAL A 78 13.44 4.81 -7.08
N ALA A 79 13.78 5.39 -8.22
CA ALA A 79 14.03 4.61 -9.45
C ALA A 79 15.18 3.60 -9.26
N GLY A 80 16.25 4.01 -8.57
CA GLY A 80 17.39 3.15 -8.24
C GLY A 80 17.08 1.97 -7.30
N MET A 81 15.88 1.94 -6.69
CA MET A 81 15.40 0.84 -5.85
C MET A 81 14.28 0.03 -6.52
N GLY A 82 14.11 0.18 -7.84
CA GLY A 82 13.06 -0.49 -8.61
C GLY A 82 11.70 0.22 -8.56
N GLY A 83 11.66 1.47 -8.12
CA GLY A 83 10.48 2.33 -8.23
C GLY A 83 10.25 2.85 -9.64
N SER A 84 9.04 3.37 -9.89
CA SER A 84 8.67 4.00 -11.16
C SER A 84 7.98 5.35 -10.92
N PRO A 85 8.69 6.37 -10.41
CA PRO A 85 8.07 7.67 -10.07
C PRO A 85 7.45 8.37 -11.28
N ALA A 86 7.94 8.10 -12.50
CA ALA A 86 7.41 8.68 -13.74
C ALA A 86 6.03 8.15 -14.14
N THR A 87 5.63 6.97 -13.67
CA THR A 87 4.32 6.35 -13.95
C THR A 87 3.38 6.39 -12.75
N LEU A 88 3.77 7.09 -11.68
CA LEU A 88 3.09 7.01 -10.38
C LEU A 88 1.61 7.40 -10.46
N ALA A 89 1.24 8.40 -11.28
CA ALA A 89 -0.16 8.80 -11.44
C ALA A 89 -1.01 7.69 -12.04
N GLN A 90 -0.54 7.05 -13.12
CA GLN A 90 -1.24 5.92 -13.74
C GLN A 90 -1.27 4.71 -12.80
N ASP A 91 -0.16 4.43 -12.12
CA ASP A 91 -0.06 3.31 -11.20
C ASP A 91 -0.99 3.48 -9.99
N ALA A 92 -1.12 4.70 -9.47
CA ALA A 92 -2.02 5.05 -8.39
C ALA A 92 -3.49 4.97 -8.83
N ALA A 93 -3.83 5.48 -10.01
CA ALA A 93 -5.18 5.35 -10.58
C ALA A 93 -5.58 3.87 -10.72
N HIS A 94 -4.70 3.03 -11.27
CA HIS A 94 -4.95 1.59 -11.36
C HIS A 94 -5.08 0.94 -9.98
N ALA A 95 -4.30 1.36 -8.97
CA ALA A 95 -4.47 0.85 -7.61
C ALA A 95 -5.84 1.23 -7.01
N VAL A 96 -6.34 2.44 -7.27
CA VAL A 96 -7.69 2.87 -6.84
C VAL A 96 -8.76 2.01 -7.52
N GLU A 97 -8.65 1.75 -8.82
CA GLU A 97 -9.56 0.85 -9.55
C GLU A 97 -9.59 -0.57 -8.96
N LEU A 98 -8.47 -1.03 -8.42
CA LEU A 98 -8.34 -2.32 -7.74
C LEU A 98 -8.77 -2.29 -6.25
N GLY A 99 -9.20 -1.14 -5.75
CA GLY A 99 -9.78 -0.97 -4.41
C GLY A 99 -8.86 -0.39 -3.34
N ALA A 100 -7.75 0.26 -3.71
CA ALA A 100 -6.92 1.02 -2.76
C ALA A 100 -7.61 2.31 -2.30
N ASP A 101 -7.46 2.64 -1.01
CA ASP A 101 -8.01 3.85 -0.38
C ASP A 101 -6.93 4.90 -0.08
N GLU A 102 -5.70 4.42 0.15
CA GLU A 102 -4.57 5.27 0.51
C GLU A 102 -3.35 4.97 -0.37
N LEU A 103 -2.53 5.99 -0.58
CA LEU A 103 -1.24 5.91 -1.25
C LEU A 103 -0.10 6.06 -0.23
N ARG A 104 0.91 5.18 -0.29
CA ARG A 104 2.15 5.30 0.50
C ARG A 104 3.36 5.40 -0.42
N LEU A 105 4.16 6.44 -0.23
CA LEU A 105 5.37 6.70 -1.01
C LEU A 105 6.60 6.24 -0.21
N TYR A 106 7.18 5.13 -0.61
CA TYR A 106 8.29 4.51 0.10
C TYR A 106 9.65 5.01 -0.37
N HIS A 107 10.50 5.23 0.64
CA HIS A 107 11.87 5.74 0.51
C HIS A 107 11.98 7.12 -0.13
N ALA A 108 10.93 7.95 -0.06
CA ALA A 108 10.96 9.32 -0.59
C ALA A 108 12.14 10.15 -0.03
N GLY A 109 12.58 9.92 1.21
CA GLY A 109 13.75 10.56 1.80
C GLY A 109 15.11 10.16 1.19
N LEU A 110 15.14 9.13 0.33
CA LEU A 110 16.31 8.69 -0.43
C LEU A 110 16.19 9.01 -1.94
N ALA A 111 15.08 9.62 -2.36
CA ALA A 111 14.80 9.90 -3.75
C ALA A 111 15.70 11.04 -4.26
N SER A 112 16.09 10.94 -5.53
CA SER A 112 16.78 12.04 -6.21
C SER A 112 15.83 13.23 -6.42
N ASP A 113 16.39 14.42 -6.69
CA ASP A 113 15.57 15.60 -7.05
C ASP A 113 14.68 15.33 -8.27
N GLN A 114 15.17 14.55 -9.23
CA GLN A 114 14.43 14.13 -10.41
C GLN A 114 13.25 13.22 -10.05
N ASP A 115 13.48 12.21 -9.20
CA ASP A 115 12.41 11.32 -8.74
C ASP A 115 11.35 12.10 -7.95
N LEU A 116 11.77 12.99 -7.05
CA LEU A 116 10.86 13.84 -6.29
C LEU A 116 10.08 14.81 -7.17
N ALA A 117 10.68 15.32 -8.25
CA ALA A 117 9.98 16.16 -9.21
C ALA A 117 8.87 15.37 -9.94
N ALA A 118 9.17 14.15 -10.40
CA ALA A 118 8.18 13.28 -11.02
C ALA A 118 7.04 12.92 -10.04
N VAL A 119 7.36 12.61 -8.78
CA VAL A 119 6.36 12.37 -7.74
C VAL A 119 5.46 13.59 -7.53
N ARG A 120 6.02 14.81 -7.44
CA ARG A 120 5.22 16.03 -7.28
C ARG A 120 4.28 16.25 -8.46
N THR A 121 4.75 16.05 -9.69
CA THR A 121 3.90 16.12 -10.88
C THR A 121 2.75 15.12 -10.79
N ALA A 122 3.05 13.85 -10.49
CA ALA A 122 2.04 12.81 -10.36
C ALA A 122 1.00 13.11 -9.27
N LEU A 123 1.42 13.61 -8.10
CA LEU A 123 0.49 13.96 -7.02
C LEU A 123 -0.42 15.14 -7.38
N ALA A 124 0.07 16.11 -8.17
CA ALA A 124 -0.74 17.22 -8.65
C ALA A 124 -1.79 16.79 -9.69
N GLU A 125 -1.59 15.66 -10.36
CA GLU A 125 -2.58 15.06 -11.29
C GLU A 125 -3.68 14.27 -10.55
N LEU A 126 -3.41 13.82 -9.32
CA LEU A 126 -4.32 13.02 -8.51
C LEU A 126 -5.20 13.86 -7.56
N SER A 127 -4.91 15.16 -7.41
CA SER A 127 -5.62 16.12 -6.55
C SER A 127 -6.78 16.80 -7.27
#